data_AF-A0A377B6H4-F1
#
_entry.id   AF-A0A377B6H4-F1
#
_cell.length_a   1.000
_cell.length_b   1.000
_cell.length_c   1.000
_cell.angle_alpha   90.00
_cell.angle_beta   90.00
_cell.angle_gamma   90.00
#
_symmetry.space_group_name_H-M   'P 1'
#
loop_
_entity.id
_entity.type
_entity.pdbx_description
1 polymer ?
#
loop_
_entity_poly.entity_id
_entity_poly.type
_entity_poly.pdbx_seq_one_letter_code
_entity_poly.pdbx_strand_id
1 'polypeptide(L)'
;MPAIKPAARLTANGIVGLLATRGTVKRSYTHELIARFANECQIEMLGSAEMVELAEAKLHGEDVSLDALKRILRPWLRMKEPPDTVVLGCTHFPLLQEELLQVLPEGTRLVDSGAAIARRTAWLLEHEAPDAKSADANIAFCMAMTTEAEQLLPVYSVTASERSKNWQF
;
A
#
# COMPACT_ATOMS: atom_id res chain seq x y z
N MET A 1 4.16 -8.98 1.45
CA MET A 1 5.62 -8.79 1.30
C MET A 1 5.86 -7.45 0.63
N PRO A 2 6.72 -6.57 1.17
CA PRO A 2 6.98 -5.29 0.53
C PRO A 2 7.58 -5.49 -0.87
N ALA A 3 7.17 -4.66 -1.84
CA ALA A 3 7.60 -4.73 -3.24
C ALA A 3 9.01 -4.12 -3.44
N ILE A 4 9.97 -4.50 -2.61
CA ILE A 4 11.34 -3.95 -2.61
C ILE A 4 12.11 -4.33 -3.87
N LYS A 5 12.11 -5.61 -4.26
CA LYS A 5 12.82 -6.09 -5.45
C LYS A 5 12.42 -5.36 -6.75
N PRO A 6 11.13 -5.19 -7.08
CA PRO A 6 10.77 -4.41 -8.27
C PRO A 6 11.13 -2.93 -8.10
N ALA A 7 10.95 -2.32 -6.93
CA ALA A 7 11.30 -0.92 -6.72
C ALA A 7 12.80 -0.63 -6.93
N ALA A 8 13.68 -1.50 -6.43
CA ALA A 8 15.13 -1.41 -6.64
C ALA A 8 15.54 -1.43 -8.13
N ARG A 9 14.75 -2.08 -8.99
CA ARG A 9 14.98 -2.11 -10.45
C ARG A 9 14.38 -0.92 -11.19
N LEU A 10 13.49 -0.15 -10.54
CA LEU A 10 12.72 0.92 -11.15
C LEU A 10 13.26 2.31 -10.79
N THR A 11 13.97 2.43 -9.67
CA THR A 11 14.62 3.68 -9.26
C THR A 11 15.68 4.10 -10.28
N ALA A 12 15.70 5.39 -10.60
CA ALA A 12 16.68 6.03 -11.47
C ALA A 12 17.76 6.75 -10.65
N ASN A 13 17.42 7.34 -9.51
CA ASN A 13 18.39 7.99 -8.61
C ASN A 13 19.02 7.03 -7.58
N GLY A 14 18.58 5.77 -7.55
CA GLY A 14 19.10 4.76 -6.63
C GLY A 14 18.60 4.93 -5.19
N ILE A 15 17.59 5.77 -4.94
CA ILE A 15 17.00 5.99 -3.61
C ILE A 15 15.55 5.49 -3.63
N VAL A 16 15.28 4.47 -2.83
CA VAL A 16 13.96 3.85 -2.71
C VAL A 16 13.39 4.10 -1.33
N GLY A 17 12.18 4.65 -1.27
CA GLY A 17 11.44 4.86 -0.03
C GLY A 17 10.66 3.60 0.34
N LEU A 18 10.58 3.26 1.61
CA LEU A 18 9.70 2.21 2.13
C LEU A 18 8.75 2.82 3.16
N LEU A 19 7.50 3.03 2.76
CA LEU A 19 6.41 3.34 3.68
C LEU A 19 5.85 2.03 4.25
N ALA A 20 5.91 1.86 5.56
CA ALA A 20 5.21 0.75 6.22
C ALA A 20 4.72 1.16 7.62
N THR A 21 4.13 0.23 8.38
CA THR A 21 3.82 0.48 9.79
C THR A 21 5.11 0.51 10.61
N ARG A 22 5.07 1.17 11.78
CA ARG A 22 6.21 1.23 12.73
C ARG A 22 6.71 -0.16 13.12
N GLY A 23 5.81 -1.14 13.23
CA GLY A 23 6.18 -2.53 13.50
C GLY A 23 6.94 -3.15 12.34
N THR A 24 6.47 -2.96 11.11
CA THR A 24 7.05 -3.55 9.89
C THR A 24 8.46 -3.06 9.62
N VAL A 25 8.73 -1.76 9.76
CA VAL A 25 10.08 -1.19 9.53
C VAL A 25 11.13 -1.64 10.56
N LYS A 26 10.71 -2.22 11.70
CA LYS A 26 11.59 -2.73 12.75
C LYS A 26 11.82 -4.25 12.68
N ARG A 27 11.12 -4.98 11.78
CA ARG A 27 11.24 -6.44 11.72
C ARG A 27 12.53 -6.86 11.02
N SER A 28 13.21 -7.86 11.58
CA SER A 28 14.41 -8.48 10.97
C SER A 28 14.15 -8.91 9.52
N TYR A 29 12.99 -9.53 9.28
CA TYR A 29 12.56 -9.95 7.95
C TYR A 29 12.58 -8.80 6.92
N THR A 30 12.18 -7.59 7.31
CA THR A 30 12.22 -6.43 6.41
C THR A 30 13.65 -6.07 6.05
N HIS A 31 14.55 -6.05 7.03
CA HIS A 31 15.97 -5.79 6.81
C HIS A 31 16.65 -6.87 5.95
N GLU A 32 16.32 -8.14 6.18
CA GLU A 32 16.80 -9.25 5.37
C GLU A 32 16.36 -9.12 3.90
N LEU A 33 15.12 -8.72 3.67
CA LEU A 33 14.58 -8.54 2.32
C LEU A 33 15.24 -7.37 1.59
N ILE A 34 15.54 -6.28 2.31
CA ILE A 34 16.34 -5.16 1.81
C ILE A 34 17.74 -5.64 1.43
N ALA A 35 18.45 -6.30 2.35
CA ALA A 35 19.82 -6.79 2.11
C ALA A 35 19.88 -7.77 0.92
N ARG A 36 18.82 -8.57 0.72
CA ARG A 36 18.78 -9.58 -0.34
C ARG A 36 18.48 -9.01 -1.73
N PHE A 37 17.68 -7.95 -1.84
CA PHE A 37 17.11 -7.52 -3.13
C PHE A 37 17.34 -6.06 -3.49
N ALA A 38 17.95 -5.28 -2.61
CA ALA A 38 18.12 -3.84 -2.75
C ALA A 38 19.53 -3.40 -2.36
N ASN A 39 20.54 -4.27 -2.48
CA ASN A 39 21.92 -3.97 -2.11
C ASN A 39 22.57 -2.90 -3.01
N GLU A 40 22.02 -2.67 -4.20
CA GLU A 40 22.50 -1.65 -5.15
C GLU A 40 21.85 -0.28 -4.96
N CYS A 41 20.88 -0.13 -4.04
CA CYS A 41 20.16 1.13 -3.82
C CYS A 41 20.09 1.50 -2.33
N GLN A 42 19.97 2.79 -2.05
CA GLN A 42 19.72 3.31 -0.72
C GLN A 42 18.23 3.14 -0.37
N ILE A 43 17.93 2.44 0.74
CA ILE A 43 16.56 2.32 1.24
C ILE A 43 16.30 3.31 2.37
N GLU A 44 15.37 4.22 2.14
CA GLU A 44 14.86 5.15 3.14
C GLU A 44 13.57 4.62 3.75
N MET A 45 13.61 4.17 5.00
CA MET A 45 12.43 3.59 5.68
C MET A 45 11.68 4.64 6.48
N LEU A 46 10.36 4.67 6.33
CA LEU A 46 9.48 5.53 7.10
C LEU A 46 8.27 4.74 7.62
N GLY A 47 8.24 4.59 8.95
CA GLY A 47 7.20 3.86 9.67
C GLY A 47 6.10 4.78 10.19
N SER A 48 4.85 4.63 9.75
CA SER A 48 3.72 5.44 10.21
C SER A 48 2.51 4.58 10.57
N ALA A 49 2.12 4.60 11.85
CA ALA A 49 0.81 4.09 12.28
C ALA A 49 -0.30 5.10 11.96
N GLU A 50 0.01 6.39 12.07
CA GLU A 50 -0.92 7.48 11.76
C GLU A 50 -1.39 7.47 10.29
N MET A 51 -0.55 7.01 9.36
CA MET A 51 -0.95 6.84 7.96
C MET A 51 -1.93 5.68 7.77
N VAL A 52 -1.97 4.71 8.69
CA VAL A 52 -3.01 3.66 8.72
C VAL A 52 -4.34 4.30 9.13
N GLU A 53 -4.34 5.07 10.21
CA GLU A 53 -5.54 5.80 10.67
C GLU A 53 -6.12 6.70 9.58
N LEU A 54 -5.26 7.42 8.84
CA LEU A 54 -5.72 8.24 7.70
C LEU A 54 -6.38 7.41 6.60
N ALA A 55 -5.86 6.21 6.31
CA ALA A 55 -6.45 5.33 5.31
C ALA A 55 -7.78 4.75 5.80
N GLU A 56 -7.89 4.41 7.09
CA GLU A 56 -9.13 3.95 7.71
C GLU A 56 -10.18 5.08 7.71
N ALA A 57 -9.83 6.29 8.13
CA ALA A 57 -10.72 7.45 8.10
C ALA A 57 -11.25 7.72 6.68
N LYS A 58 -10.39 7.64 5.65
CA LYS A 58 -10.81 7.74 4.24
C LYS A 58 -11.88 6.71 3.88
N LEU A 59 -11.69 5.45 4.30
CA LEU A 59 -12.70 4.41 4.06
C LEU A 59 -14.00 4.63 4.85
N HIS A 60 -13.96 5.35 5.97
CA HIS A 60 -15.16 5.76 6.71
C HIS A 60 -15.80 7.04 6.14
N GLY A 61 -15.29 7.54 5.00
CA GLY A 61 -15.86 8.70 4.30
C GLY A 61 -15.34 10.04 4.78
N GLU A 62 -14.27 10.07 5.59
CA GLU A 62 -13.62 11.30 6.02
C GLU A 62 -12.58 11.78 4.99
N ASP A 63 -12.38 13.09 4.93
CA ASP A 63 -11.34 13.68 4.09
C ASP A 63 -9.94 13.44 4.68
N VAL A 64 -8.98 13.12 3.82
CA VAL A 64 -7.59 12.93 4.24
C VAL A 64 -6.87 14.27 4.35
N SER A 65 -6.35 14.57 5.54
CA SER A 65 -5.54 15.78 5.76
C SER A 65 -4.18 15.70 5.03
N LEU A 66 -4.03 16.48 3.97
CA LEU A 66 -2.75 16.62 3.25
C LEU A 66 -1.64 17.19 4.14
N ASP A 67 -1.97 18.02 5.13
CA ASP A 67 -0.98 18.57 6.05
C ASP A 67 -0.50 17.52 7.06
N ALA A 68 -1.36 16.58 7.47
CA ALA A 68 -0.94 15.42 8.24
C ALA A 68 0.03 14.55 7.41
N LEU A 69 -0.28 14.28 6.14
CA LEU A 69 0.62 13.56 5.24
C LEU A 69 1.95 14.28 5.03
N LYS A 70 1.95 15.61 4.78
CA LYS A 70 3.19 16.41 4.69
C LYS A 70 4.03 16.32 5.96
N ARG A 71 3.41 16.34 7.14
CA ARG A 71 4.13 16.18 8.41
C ARG A 71 4.74 14.79 8.54
N ILE A 72 4.00 13.75 8.17
CA ILE A 72 4.50 12.36 8.19
C ILE A 72 5.68 12.20 7.22
N LEU A 73 5.54 12.70 6.00
CA LEU A 73 6.53 12.59 4.92
C LEU A 73 7.66 13.64 5.01
N ARG A 74 7.60 14.53 5.99
CA ARG A 74 8.58 15.61 6.21
C ARG A 74 10.05 15.15 6.18
N PRO A 75 10.43 13.95 6.70
CA PRO A 75 11.81 13.48 6.57
C PRO A 75 12.28 13.44 5.11
N TRP A 76 11.45 12.94 4.20
CA TRP A 76 11.77 12.84 2.78
C TRP A 76 11.65 14.19 2.06
N LEU A 77 10.63 14.99 2.40
CA LEU A 77 10.43 16.32 1.80
C LEU A 77 11.56 17.31 2.11
N ARG A 78 12.40 17.03 3.11
CA ARG A 78 13.58 17.83 3.46
C ARG A 78 14.88 17.30 2.86
N MET A 79 14.84 16.14 2.20
CA MET A 79 16.02 15.59 1.54
C MET A 79 16.36 16.43 0.31
N LYS A 80 17.67 16.65 0.09
CA LYS A 80 18.15 17.27 -1.15
C LYS A 80 17.79 16.41 -2.36
N GLU A 81 17.88 15.09 -2.19
CA GLU A 81 17.53 14.09 -3.18
C GLU A 81 16.62 13.05 -2.51
N PRO A 82 15.30 13.23 -2.59
CA PRO A 82 14.33 12.30 -2.00
C PRO A 82 14.23 11.00 -2.81
N PRO A 83 13.59 9.95 -2.27
CA PRO A 83 13.34 8.74 -3.05
C PRO A 83 12.49 9.03 -4.29
N ASP A 84 12.94 8.56 -5.46
CA ASP A 84 12.17 8.66 -6.70
C ASP A 84 11.16 7.51 -6.86
N THR A 85 11.33 6.46 -6.06
CA THR A 85 10.49 5.26 -6.07
C THR A 85 10.12 4.90 -4.63
N VAL A 86 8.83 4.83 -4.34
CA VAL A 86 8.31 4.59 -2.99
C VAL A 86 7.50 3.29 -2.96
N VAL A 87 7.94 2.36 -2.13
CA VAL A 87 7.25 1.11 -1.83
C VAL A 87 6.17 1.36 -0.78
N LEU A 88 4.93 1.01 -1.14
CA LEU A 88 3.80 0.94 -0.22
C LEU A 88 3.78 -0.44 0.45
N GLY A 89 4.51 -0.55 1.57
CA GLY A 89 4.71 -1.78 2.34
C GLY A 89 3.58 -2.17 3.30
N CYS A 90 2.51 -1.36 3.37
CA CYS A 90 1.29 -1.65 4.12
C CYS A 90 0.10 -1.70 3.15
N THR A 91 -0.80 -2.67 3.33
CA THR A 91 -1.99 -2.84 2.46
C THR A 91 -2.97 -1.67 2.53
N HIS A 92 -2.89 -0.82 3.55
CA HIS A 92 -3.68 0.40 3.68
C HIS A 92 -3.19 1.52 2.75
N PHE A 93 -1.89 1.61 2.47
CA PHE A 93 -1.31 2.80 1.85
C PHE A 93 -1.67 2.99 0.37
N PRO A 94 -1.94 1.96 -0.45
CA PRO A 94 -2.50 2.15 -1.78
C PRO A 94 -3.81 2.94 -1.78
N LEU A 95 -4.62 2.88 -0.71
CA LEU A 95 -5.86 3.66 -0.59
C LEU A 95 -5.60 5.17 -0.53
N LEU A 96 -4.38 5.57 -0.17
CA LEU A 96 -3.94 6.97 -0.08
C LEU A 96 -3.10 7.40 -1.30
N GLN A 97 -3.11 6.63 -2.39
CA GLN A 97 -2.25 6.88 -3.54
C GLN A 97 -2.41 8.30 -4.11
N GLU A 98 -3.65 8.77 -4.25
CA GLU A 98 -3.96 10.10 -4.79
C GLU A 98 -3.40 11.21 -3.90
N GLU A 99 -3.55 11.09 -2.59
CA GLU A 99 -3.08 12.08 -1.62
C GLU A 99 -1.56 12.02 -1.45
N LEU A 100 -0.96 10.83 -1.53
CA LEU A 100 0.49 10.66 -1.53
C LEU A 100 1.12 11.34 -2.75
N LEU A 101 0.54 11.22 -3.94
CA LEU A 101 1.04 11.88 -5.15
C LEU A 101 0.91 13.40 -5.12
N GLN A 102 -0.04 13.95 -4.34
CA GLN A 102 -0.16 15.39 -4.11
C GLN A 102 0.90 15.95 -3.16
N VAL A 103 1.49 15.09 -2.32
CA VAL A 103 2.44 15.50 -1.28
C VAL A 103 3.88 15.16 -1.64
N LEU A 104 4.09 14.01 -2.29
CA LEU A 104 5.41 13.56 -2.71
C LEU A 104 5.96 14.44 -3.84
N PRO A 105 7.29 14.54 -3.97
CA PRO A 105 7.92 15.26 -5.07
C PRO A 105 7.41 14.78 -6.44
N GLU A 106 7.29 15.70 -7.39
CA GLU A 106 6.90 15.38 -8.76
C GLU A 106 7.81 14.30 -9.34
N GLY A 107 7.22 13.35 -10.06
CA GLY A 107 7.92 12.20 -10.64
C GLY A 107 8.11 11.02 -9.70
N THR A 108 7.71 11.12 -8.42
CA THR A 108 7.78 9.98 -7.49
C THR A 108 6.89 8.83 -7.97
N ARG A 109 7.49 7.65 -8.16
CA ARG A 109 6.78 6.43 -8.55
C ARG A 109 6.35 5.63 -7.33
N LEU A 110 5.06 5.34 -7.22
CA LEU A 110 4.55 4.45 -6.17
C LEU A 110 4.54 2.99 -6.63
N VAL A 111 4.93 2.08 -5.75
CA VAL A 111 5.01 0.63 -6.03
C VAL A 111 4.38 -0.14 -4.87
N ASP A 112 3.37 -0.96 -5.17
CA ASP A 112 2.77 -1.91 -4.22
C ASP A 112 2.86 -3.36 -4.73
N SER A 113 2.25 -4.29 -3.99
CA SER A 113 2.26 -5.72 -4.34
C SER A 113 0.95 -6.23 -4.96
N GLY A 114 -0.10 -5.41 -5.05
CA GLY A 114 -1.46 -5.79 -5.44
C GLY A 114 -1.52 -6.56 -6.75
N ALA A 115 -0.99 -6.00 -7.84
CA ALA A 115 -1.00 -6.67 -9.14
C ALA A 115 -0.17 -7.96 -9.16
N ALA A 116 0.94 -8.02 -8.40
CA ALA A 116 1.76 -9.23 -8.29
C ALA A 116 1.03 -10.33 -7.50
N ILE A 117 0.31 -9.96 -6.44
CA ILE A 117 -0.54 -10.86 -5.66
C ILE A 117 -1.70 -11.37 -6.53
N ALA A 118 -2.38 -10.51 -7.30
CA ALA A 118 -3.45 -10.92 -8.20
C ALA A 118 -2.99 -11.97 -9.22
N ARG A 119 -1.83 -11.76 -9.87
CA ARG A 119 -1.23 -12.76 -10.77
C ARG A 119 -0.89 -14.06 -10.07
N ARG A 120 -0.36 -14.01 -8.84
CA ARG A 120 -0.06 -15.21 -8.06
C ARG A 120 -1.33 -15.96 -7.67
N THR A 121 -2.38 -15.26 -7.27
CA THR A 121 -3.69 -15.87 -6.96
C THR A 121 -4.28 -16.57 -8.18
N ALA A 122 -4.29 -15.92 -9.35
CA ALA A 122 -4.77 -16.54 -10.59
C ALA A 122 -4.00 -17.83 -10.91
N TRP A 123 -2.66 -17.78 -10.85
CA TRP A 123 -1.83 -18.95 -11.08
C TRP A 123 -2.12 -20.08 -10.07
N LEU A 124 -2.31 -19.77 -8.79
CA LEU A 124 -2.63 -20.77 -7.77
C LEU A 124 -3.99 -21.44 -8.01
N LEU A 125 -5.01 -20.66 -8.41
CA LEU A 125 -6.34 -21.17 -8.73
C LEU A 125 -6.32 -22.15 -9.92
N GLU A 126 -5.44 -21.91 -10.89
CA GLU A 126 -5.29 -22.77 -12.07
C GLU A 126 -4.48 -24.06 -11.80
N HIS A 127 -3.50 -24.01 -10.88
CA HIS A 127 -2.49 -25.07 -10.78
C HIS A 127 -2.48 -25.84 -9.45
N GLU A 128 -2.93 -25.24 -8.35
CA GLU A 128 -2.74 -25.80 -6.99
C GLU A 128 -4.02 -25.84 -6.15
N ALA A 129 -5.00 -24.98 -6.44
CA ALA A 129 -6.20 -24.86 -5.62
C ALA A 129 -7.11 -26.10 -5.72
N PRO A 130 -7.72 -26.55 -4.62
CA PRO A 130 -8.77 -27.55 -4.68
C PRO A 130 -10.03 -27.00 -5.38
N ASP A 131 -10.89 -27.87 -5.90
CA ASP A 131 -12.19 -27.49 -6.47
C ASP A 131 -13.18 -27.09 -5.35
N ALA A 132 -13.00 -25.87 -4.83
CA ALA A 132 -13.83 -25.25 -3.82
C ALA A 132 -14.49 -23.98 -4.39
N LYS A 133 -15.78 -24.08 -4.70
CA LYS A 133 -16.56 -23.02 -5.37
C LYS A 133 -17.94 -22.88 -4.73
N SER A 134 -18.45 -21.64 -4.71
CA SER A 134 -19.83 -21.33 -4.33
C SER A 134 -20.45 -20.41 -5.38
N ALA A 135 -21.78 -20.48 -5.51
CA ALA A 135 -22.60 -19.56 -6.31
C ALA A 135 -23.17 -18.40 -5.47
N ASP A 136 -22.90 -18.39 -4.16
CA ASP A 136 -23.34 -17.32 -3.26
C ASP A 136 -22.69 -15.98 -3.64
N ALA A 137 -23.36 -14.89 -3.27
CA ALA A 137 -22.80 -13.56 -3.42
C ALA A 137 -21.57 -13.36 -2.53
N ASN A 138 -20.69 -12.43 -2.91
CA ASN A 138 -19.56 -12.03 -2.07
C ASN A 138 -20.05 -11.56 -0.69
N ILE A 139 -19.39 -12.05 0.36
CA ILE A 139 -19.70 -11.71 1.75
C ILE A 139 -18.49 -11.00 2.40
N ALA A 140 -18.77 -10.05 3.28
CA ALA A 140 -17.78 -9.41 4.15
C ALA A 140 -17.93 -9.92 5.58
N PHE A 141 -16.81 -10.15 6.27
CA PHE A 141 -16.80 -10.57 7.67
C PHE A 141 -16.15 -9.49 8.54
N CYS A 142 -16.74 -9.24 9.71
CA CYS A 142 -16.14 -8.48 10.80
C CYS A 142 -16.07 -9.35 12.06
N MET A 143 -15.16 -9.04 12.98
CA MET A 143 -15.01 -9.80 14.24
C MET A 143 -16.03 -9.36 15.29
N ALA A 144 -16.56 -8.15 15.17
CA ALA A 144 -17.61 -7.59 16.00
C ALA A 144 -18.47 -6.63 15.16
N MET A 145 -19.78 -6.63 15.39
CA MET A 145 -20.68 -5.66 14.77
C MET A 145 -20.69 -4.38 15.61
N THR A 146 -19.73 -3.50 15.30
CA THR A 146 -19.62 -2.17 15.90
C THR A 146 -20.12 -1.10 14.93
N THR A 147 -20.40 0.10 15.43
CA THR A 147 -20.81 1.24 14.61
C THR A 147 -19.79 1.52 13.50
N GLU A 148 -18.50 1.42 13.81
CA GLU A 148 -17.40 1.62 12.85
C GLU A 148 -17.41 0.55 11.75
N ALA A 149 -17.66 -0.72 12.11
CA ALA A 149 -17.78 -1.79 11.11
C ALA A 149 -18.99 -1.57 10.17
N GLU A 150 -20.12 -1.10 10.71
CA GLU A 150 -21.31 -0.77 9.92
C GLU A 150 -21.09 0.41 8.97
N GLN A 151 -20.29 1.41 9.37
CA GLN A 151 -19.96 2.55 8.52
C GLN A 151 -19.17 2.17 7.26
N LEU A 152 -18.54 0.99 7.22
CA LEU A 152 -17.86 0.49 6.03
C LEU A 152 -18.79 -0.19 5.01
N LEU A 153 -20.07 -0.44 5.35
CA LEU A 153 -21.04 -1.08 4.45
C LEU A 153 -21.18 -0.38 3.09
N PRO A 154 -21.29 0.97 3.00
CA PRO A 154 -21.39 1.65 1.73
C PRO A 154 -20.17 1.39 0.85
N VAL A 155 -18.97 1.39 1.44
CA VAL A 155 -17.73 1.09 0.73
C VAL A 155 -17.74 -0.33 0.19
N TYR A 156 -18.13 -1.33 1.00
CA TYR A 156 -18.20 -2.73 0.55
C TYR A 156 -19.28 -2.99 -0.50
N SER A 157 -20.35 -2.18 -0.51
CA SER A 157 -21.46 -2.32 -1.46
C SER A 157 -21.14 -1.81 -2.88
N VAL A 158 -20.05 -1.05 -3.05
CA VAL A 158 -19.61 -0.59 -4.38
C VAL A 158 -19.20 -1.80 -5.23
N THR A 159 -19.88 -1.99 -6.35
CA THR A 159 -19.69 -3.16 -7.21
C THR A 159 -18.30 -3.18 -7.85
N ALA A 160 -17.80 -4.37 -8.19
CA ALA A 160 -16.54 -4.53 -8.94
C ALA A 160 -16.52 -3.71 -10.25
N SER A 161 -17.70 -3.45 -10.84
CA SER A 161 -17.83 -2.66 -12.07
C SER A 161 -17.51 -1.17 -11.88
N GLU A 162 -17.85 -0.60 -10.72
CA GLU A 162 -17.61 0.81 -10.41
C GLU A 162 -16.15 1.07 -10.02
N ARG A 163 -15.50 0.10 -9.36
CA ARG A 163 -14.08 0.22 -8.98
C ARG A 163 -13.11 0.08 -10.14
N SER A 164 -13.44 -0.72 -11.16
CA SER A 164 -12.59 -0.90 -12.35
C SER A 164 -12.31 0.39 -13.15
N LYS A 165 -13.14 1.43 -12.97
CA LYS A 165 -12.93 2.75 -13.59
C LYS A 165 -11.90 3.62 -12.84
N ASN A 166 -11.70 3.39 -11.55
CA ASN A 166 -10.79 4.18 -10.70
C ASN A 166 -9.42 3.51 -10.51
N TRP A 167 -9.27 2.25 -10.89
CA TRP A 167 -8.02 1.48 -10.79
C TRP A 167 -7.66 0.89 -12.16
N GLN A 168 -7.39 1.75 -13.14
CA GLN A 168 -6.74 1.32 -14.37
C GLN A 168 -5.23 1.22 -14.10
N PHE A 169 -4.72 -0.01 -14.09
CA PHE A 169 -3.28 -0.32 -14.08
C PHE A 169 -2.66 -0.06 -15.45
#